data_AF-A0A641RWB9-F1
#
_entry.id   AF-A0A641RWB9-F1
#
_cell.length_a   1.000
_cell.length_b   1.000
_cell.length_c   1.000
_cell.angle_alpha   90.00
_cell.angle_beta   90.00
_cell.angle_gamma   90.00
#
_symmetry.space_group_name_H-M   'P 1'
#
loop_
_entity.id
_entity.type
_entity.pdbx_description
1 polymer ?
#
loop_
_entity_poly.entity_id
_entity_poly.type
_entity_poly.pdbx_seq_one_letter_code
_entity_poly.pdbx_strand_id
1 'polypeptide(L)'
;MDLMEEMWISRPQRRMTKLSDLSDGSIARIKFYNANKEYTVDSFKLMFEDYKKSIYCCQDFIELCQIINDYSYIVDYINNSHFRNELDIFTPEFDKKRTHHITSHKSDKDMLQVRVISNEGVIKSYDMSAIEITFEKMYHIIDKERNGYRSGQL
;
A
#
# COMPACT_ATOMS: atom_id res chain seq x y z
N MET A 1 34.31 24.69 13.03
CA MET A 1 33.34 23.77 12.40
C MET A 1 34.00 23.28 11.14
N ASP A 2 34.40 22.02 11.12
CA ASP A 2 35.27 21.44 10.09
C ASP A 2 34.43 21.15 8.83
N LEU A 3 34.95 21.48 7.64
CA LEU A 3 34.30 21.24 6.35
C LEU A 3 33.93 19.76 6.17
N MET A 4 34.68 18.89 6.85
CA MET A 4 34.44 17.46 6.91
C MET A 4 33.18 17.06 7.70
N GLU A 5 32.72 17.83 8.69
CA GLU A 5 31.45 17.53 9.38
C GLU A 5 30.22 17.83 8.50
N GLU A 6 30.23 18.91 7.72
CA GLU A 6 29.11 19.25 6.82
C GLU A 6 28.92 18.23 5.68
N MET A 7 30.02 17.66 5.16
CA MET A 7 29.98 16.66 4.08
C MET A 7 29.36 15.33 4.52
N TRP A 8 29.48 14.97 5.80
CA TRP A 8 28.93 13.70 6.32
C TRP A 8 27.48 13.83 6.81
N ILE A 9 27.02 15.04 7.13
CA ILE A 9 25.64 15.29 7.59
C ILE A 9 24.69 15.53 6.41
N SER A 10 25.20 15.92 5.23
CA SER A 10 24.38 16.20 4.05
C SER A 10 24.40 15.04 3.05
N ARG A 11 23.76 13.91 3.41
CA ARG A 11 23.14 13.12 2.34
C ARG A 11 22.11 14.05 1.69
N PRO A 12 22.20 14.38 0.39
CA PRO A 12 21.15 15.17 -0.23
C PRO A 12 19.85 14.43 0.02
N GLN A 13 18.94 15.04 0.78
CA GLN A 13 17.59 14.51 0.96
C GLN A 13 17.06 14.24 -0.44
N ARG A 14 16.75 12.97 -0.70
CA ARG A 14 16.36 12.49 -2.02
C ARG A 14 15.16 13.32 -2.42
N ARG A 15 15.36 14.29 -3.32
CA ARG A 15 14.32 15.24 -3.68
C ARG A 15 13.31 14.47 -4.51
N MET A 16 12.18 14.13 -3.89
CA MET A 16 11.06 13.52 -4.59
C MET A 16 10.48 14.57 -5.53
N THR A 17 10.59 14.30 -6.83
CA THR A 17 10.11 15.21 -7.88
C THR A 17 9.20 14.51 -8.87
N LYS A 18 9.18 13.17 -8.86
CA LYS A 18 8.36 12.33 -9.73
C LYS A 18 7.59 11.32 -8.90
N LEU A 19 6.43 10.89 -9.40
CA LEU A 19 5.64 9.82 -8.76
C LEU A 19 6.40 8.50 -8.66
N SER A 20 7.38 8.26 -9.55
CA SER A 20 8.26 7.10 -9.50
C SER A 20 9.26 7.11 -8.34
N ASP A 21 9.44 8.25 -7.66
CA ASP A 21 10.32 8.37 -6.51
C ASP A 21 9.64 7.86 -5.22
N LEU A 22 8.32 7.70 -5.23
CA LEU A 22 7.54 7.14 -4.12
C LEU A 22 7.74 5.64 -4.01
N SER A 23 7.55 5.13 -2.79
CA SER A 23 7.49 3.68 -2.58
C SER A 23 6.30 3.06 -3.33
N ASP A 24 6.47 1.83 -3.81
CA ASP A 24 5.39 1.07 -4.45
C ASP A 24 4.14 0.99 -3.55
N GLY A 25 4.34 0.81 -2.23
CA GLY A 25 3.26 0.79 -1.25
C GLY A 25 2.47 2.10 -1.14
N SER A 26 3.10 3.25 -1.42
CA SER A 26 2.40 4.54 -1.44
C SER A 26 1.39 4.58 -2.58
N ILE A 27 1.79 4.20 -3.79
CA ILE A 27 0.91 4.22 -4.97
C ILE A 27 -0.13 3.10 -4.89
N ALA A 28 0.26 1.89 -4.48
CA ALA A 28 -0.65 0.76 -4.29
C ALA A 28 -1.77 1.10 -3.28
N ARG A 29 -1.43 1.78 -2.18
CA ARG A 29 -2.43 2.25 -1.20
C ARG A 29 -3.45 3.16 -1.85
N ILE A 30 -3.02 4.11 -2.69
CA ILE A 30 -3.95 5.00 -3.41
C ILE A 30 -4.91 4.18 -4.28
N LYS A 31 -4.44 3.17 -5.00
CA LYS A 31 -5.34 2.28 -5.76
C LYS A 31 -6.36 1.57 -4.87
N PHE A 32 -6.00 1.13 -3.66
CA PHE A 32 -6.95 0.52 -2.73
C PHE A 32 -8.09 1.46 -2.27
N TYR A 33 -7.87 2.78 -2.25
CA TYR A 33 -8.96 3.74 -1.93
C TYR A 33 -10.10 3.72 -2.95
N ASN A 34 -9.85 3.26 -4.18
CA ASN A 34 -10.87 3.06 -5.21
C ASN A 34 -11.05 1.57 -5.56
N ALA A 35 -10.74 0.68 -4.61
CA ALA A 35 -10.85 -0.76 -4.80
C ALA A 35 -10.12 -1.27 -6.06
N ASN A 36 -8.96 -0.68 -6.37
CA ASN A 36 -8.17 -0.92 -7.58
C ASN A 36 -8.93 -0.71 -8.91
N LYS A 37 -10.03 0.03 -8.90
CA LYS A 37 -10.66 0.52 -10.14
C LYS A 37 -9.90 1.73 -10.66
N GLU A 38 -9.98 1.95 -11.96
CA GLU A 38 -9.41 3.15 -12.58
C GLU A 38 -10.06 4.41 -12.01
N TYR A 39 -9.22 5.42 -11.80
CA TYR A 39 -9.65 6.76 -11.47
C TYR A 39 -9.99 7.54 -12.73
N THR A 40 -11.03 8.37 -12.65
CA THR A 40 -11.12 9.58 -13.47
C THR A 40 -10.45 10.72 -12.70
N VAL A 41 -10.12 11.82 -13.38
CA VAL A 41 -9.59 13.03 -12.70
C VAL A 41 -10.52 13.52 -11.60
N ASP A 42 -11.83 13.49 -11.82
CA ASP A 42 -12.82 13.96 -10.84
C ASP A 42 -12.93 13.01 -9.66
N SER A 43 -12.99 11.69 -9.90
CA SER A 43 -13.05 10.72 -8.79
C SER A 43 -11.77 10.71 -7.97
N PHE A 44 -10.61 10.91 -8.62
CA PHE A 44 -9.34 11.06 -7.92
C PHE A 44 -9.31 12.30 -7.04
N LYS A 45 -9.75 13.47 -7.52
CA LYS A 45 -9.78 14.70 -6.73
C LYS A 45 -10.64 14.55 -5.47
N LEU A 46 -11.82 13.95 -5.59
CA LEU A 46 -12.69 13.67 -4.45
C LEU A 46 -12.00 12.75 -3.43
N MET A 47 -11.46 11.62 -3.91
CA MET A 47 -10.72 10.68 -3.06
C MET A 47 -9.51 11.35 -2.41
N PHE A 48 -8.78 12.20 -3.13
CA PHE A 48 -7.58 12.85 -2.65
C PHE A 48 -7.88 13.84 -1.51
N GLU A 49 -9.00 14.56 -1.55
CA GLU A 49 -9.43 15.41 -0.43
C GLU A 49 -9.75 14.61 0.84
N ASP A 50 -10.31 13.40 0.69
CA ASP A 50 -10.53 12.52 1.83
C ASP A 50 -9.25 11.84 2.31
N TYR A 51 -8.34 11.51 1.39
CA TYR A 51 -7.03 10.96 1.69
C TYR A 51 -6.20 11.90 2.56
N LYS A 52 -6.21 13.20 2.27
CA LYS A 52 -5.51 14.24 3.07
C LYS A 52 -5.95 14.26 4.54
N LYS A 53 -7.18 13.85 4.84
CA LYS A 53 -7.74 13.79 6.20
C LYS A 53 -7.42 12.48 6.90
N SER A 54 -6.92 11.47 6.18
CA SER A 54 -6.65 10.15 6.73
C SER A 54 -5.42 10.17 7.62
N ILE A 55 -5.49 9.50 8.77
CA ILE A 55 -4.32 9.22 9.62
C ILE A 55 -3.27 8.33 8.92
N TYR A 56 -3.65 7.71 7.80
CA TYR A 56 -2.78 6.88 6.96
C TYR A 56 -2.29 7.61 5.70
N CYS A 57 -2.42 8.94 5.65
CA CYS A 57 -1.91 9.72 4.54
C CYS A 57 -0.38 9.65 4.43
N CYS A 58 0.11 9.67 3.20
CA CYS A 58 1.52 9.78 2.86
C CYS A 58 1.78 11.23 2.47
N GLN A 59 2.49 11.95 3.33
CA GLN A 59 2.77 13.37 3.13
C GLN A 59 3.53 13.62 1.82
N ASP A 60 4.51 12.76 1.52
CA ASP A 60 5.28 12.81 0.27
C ASP A 60 4.40 12.71 -0.98
N PHE A 61 3.35 11.87 -0.94
CA PHE A 61 2.40 11.77 -2.05
C PHE A 61 1.56 13.05 -2.19
N ILE A 62 1.12 13.63 -1.08
CA ILE A 62 0.34 14.88 -1.10
C ILE A 62 1.18 16.01 -1.68
N GLU A 63 2.41 16.18 -1.20
CA GLU A 63 3.33 17.22 -1.65
C GLU A 63 3.67 17.05 -3.13
N LEU A 64 3.96 15.82 -3.58
CA LEU A 64 4.20 15.55 -4.99
C LEU A 64 2.99 15.88 -5.87
N CYS A 65 1.78 15.51 -5.46
CA CYS A 65 0.57 15.87 -6.19
C CYS A 65 0.42 17.40 -6.33
N GLN A 66 0.76 18.16 -5.28
CA GLN A 66 0.74 19.62 -5.31
C GLN A 66 1.83 20.22 -6.20
N ILE A 67 3.04 19.65 -6.18
CA ILE A 67 4.18 20.09 -7.01
C ILE A 67 3.90 19.81 -8.49
N ILE A 68 3.38 18.63 -8.81
CA ILE A 68 3.08 18.22 -10.18
C ILE A 68 1.91 19.02 -10.74
N ASN A 69 0.84 19.20 -9.94
CA ASN A 69 -0.36 19.99 -10.26
C ASN A 69 -1.02 19.67 -11.63
N ASP A 70 -0.72 18.51 -12.21
CA ASP A 70 -1.35 17.94 -13.39
C ASP A 70 -2.05 16.64 -12.98
N TYR A 71 -3.35 16.76 -12.68
CA TYR A 71 -4.15 15.63 -12.23
C TYR A 71 -4.37 14.58 -13.32
N SER A 72 -4.34 14.96 -14.59
CA SER A 72 -4.45 13.99 -15.69
C SER A 72 -3.23 13.09 -15.71
N TYR A 73 -2.03 13.69 -15.66
CA TYR A 73 -0.77 12.93 -15.58
C TYR A 73 -0.71 12.04 -14.34
N ILE A 74 -1.13 12.55 -13.17
CA ILE A 74 -1.13 11.77 -11.92
C ILE A 74 -2.07 10.56 -12.02
N VAL A 75 -3.29 10.76 -12.52
CA VAL A 75 -4.28 9.69 -12.68
C VAL A 75 -3.81 8.67 -13.71
N ASP A 76 -3.27 9.11 -14.84
CA ASP A 76 -2.71 8.22 -15.85
C ASP A 76 -1.58 7.36 -15.26
N TYR A 77 -0.69 7.95 -14.46
CA TYR A 77 0.36 7.19 -13.79
C TYR A 77 -0.19 6.14 -12.82
N ILE A 78 -1.19 6.49 -11.99
CA ILE A 78 -1.80 5.57 -11.02
C ILE A 78 -2.54 4.43 -11.72
N ASN A 79 -3.31 4.74 -12.76
CA ASN A 79 -4.10 3.75 -13.50
C ASN A 79 -3.18 2.75 -14.22
N ASN A 80 -2.08 3.23 -14.81
CA ASN A 80 -1.09 2.39 -15.51
C ASN A 80 -0.04 1.74 -14.57
N SER A 81 -0.10 1.99 -13.26
CA SER A 81 0.74 1.31 -12.28
C SER A 81 0.04 0.07 -11.76
N HIS A 82 0.67 -1.09 -11.85
CA HIS A 82 0.11 -2.34 -11.33
C HIS A 82 0.97 -2.95 -10.23
N PHE A 83 0.32 -3.61 -9.26
CA PHE A 83 1.01 -4.11 -8.07
C PHE A 83 0.62 -5.54 -7.71
N ARG A 84 1.63 -6.32 -7.32
CA ARG A 84 1.45 -7.52 -6.51
C ARG A 84 1.50 -7.10 -5.06
N ASN A 85 0.39 -7.25 -4.37
CA ASN A 85 0.25 -6.92 -2.96
C ASN A 85 0.28 -8.21 -2.15
N GLU A 86 1.22 -8.35 -1.23
CA GLU A 86 1.30 -9.46 -0.30
C GLU A 86 0.64 -9.03 1.01
N LEU A 87 -0.52 -9.62 1.32
CA LEU A 87 -1.21 -9.47 2.59
C LEU A 87 -0.82 -10.63 3.51
N ASP A 88 0.08 -10.33 4.44
CA ASP A 88 0.48 -11.23 5.50
C ASP A 88 -0.49 -11.11 6.66
N ILE A 89 -1.11 -12.22 7.03
CA ILE A 89 -2.04 -12.34 8.16
C ILE A 89 -1.34 -13.16 9.23
N PHE A 90 -1.02 -12.52 10.34
CA PHE A 90 -0.32 -13.17 11.44
C PHE A 90 -1.30 -13.93 12.31
N THR A 91 -0.96 -15.15 12.69
CA THR A 91 -1.71 -15.87 13.72
C THR A 91 -1.46 -15.23 15.10
N PRO A 92 -2.38 -15.40 16.08
CA PRO A 92 -2.24 -14.77 17.40
C PRO A 92 -0.96 -15.15 18.17
N GLU A 93 -0.41 -16.34 17.92
CA GLU A 93 0.81 -16.84 18.54
C GLU A 93 2.09 -16.40 17.81
N PHE A 94 2.00 -15.99 16.55
CA PHE A 94 3.11 -15.38 15.82
C PHE A 94 3.31 -13.93 16.25
N ASP A 95 2.25 -13.11 16.18
CA ASP A 95 2.27 -11.72 16.63
C ASP A 95 1.00 -11.37 17.41
N LYS A 96 1.19 -11.03 18.69
CA LYS A 96 0.11 -10.64 19.60
C LYS A 96 -0.39 -9.22 19.39
N LYS A 97 0.40 -8.35 18.77
CA LYS A 97 0.12 -6.91 18.59
C LYS A 97 -0.37 -6.60 17.19
N ARG A 98 0.21 -7.24 16.17
CA ARG A 98 -0.09 -6.95 14.76
C ARG A 98 -0.92 -8.08 14.16
N THR A 99 -2.02 -7.73 13.51
CA THR A 99 -2.88 -8.74 12.86
C THR A 99 -2.45 -9.04 11.43
N HIS A 100 -1.90 -8.04 10.74
CA HIS A 100 -1.49 -8.16 9.36
C HIS A 100 -0.42 -7.14 8.95
N HIS A 101 0.22 -7.41 7.83
CA HIS A 101 1.10 -6.49 7.11
C HIS A 101 0.79 -6.57 5.62
N ILE A 102 0.93 -5.45 4.91
CA ILE A 102 0.85 -5.43 3.45
C ILE A 102 2.15 -4.90 2.87
N THR A 103 2.71 -5.65 1.93
CA THR A 103 3.85 -5.24 1.13
C THR A 103 3.42 -5.16 -0.33
N SER A 104 3.81 -4.11 -1.02
CA SER A 104 3.45 -3.92 -2.43
C SER A 104 4.70 -3.90 -3.28
N HIS A 105 4.64 -4.60 -4.41
CA HIS A 105 5.68 -4.65 -5.42
C HIS A 105 5.10 -4.31 -6.78
N LYS A 106 5.80 -3.51 -7.59
CA LYS A 106 5.44 -3.36 -9.01
C LYS A 106 5.29 -4.72 -9.68
N SER A 107 4.29 -4.80 -10.55
CA SER A 107 3.86 -6.00 -11.25
C SER A 107 3.24 -5.59 -12.60
N ASP A 108 2.93 -6.56 -13.44
CA ASP A 108 2.19 -6.36 -14.70
C ASP A 108 0.67 -6.37 -14.48
N LYS A 109 0.21 -6.81 -13.31
CA LYS A 109 -1.21 -6.92 -12.96
C LYS A 109 -1.46 -6.66 -11.48
N ASP A 110 -2.64 -6.14 -11.19
CA ASP A 110 -3.13 -5.86 -9.83
C ASP A 110 -3.62 -7.15 -9.15
N MET A 111 -2.78 -7.68 -8.27
CA MET A 111 -3.01 -8.94 -7.56
C MET A 111 -2.88 -8.76 -6.05
N LEU A 112 -3.63 -9.57 -5.30
CA LEU A 112 -3.50 -9.72 -3.86
C LEU A 112 -3.12 -11.17 -3.57
N GLN A 113 -1.93 -11.39 -3.05
CA GLN A 113 -1.52 -12.67 -2.47
C GLN A 113 -1.81 -12.63 -0.97
N VAL A 114 -2.66 -13.51 -0.50
CA VAL A 114 -2.92 -13.68 0.93
C VAL A 114 -2.00 -14.77 1.47
N ARG A 115 -1.34 -14.50 2.59
CA ARG A 115 -0.51 -15.47 3.31
C ARG A 115 -0.89 -15.49 4.78
N VAL A 116 -1.18 -16.66 5.33
CA VAL A 116 -1.37 -16.84 6.77
C VAL A 116 -0.06 -17.34 7.36
N ILE A 117 0.50 -16.58 8.31
CA ILE A 117 1.83 -16.78 8.87
C ILE A 117 1.71 -17.17 10.35
N SER A 118 2.25 -18.34 10.68
CA SER A 118 2.40 -18.86 12.04
C SER A 118 3.88 -18.97 12.43
N ASN A 119 4.16 -19.48 13.63
CA ASN A 119 5.52 -19.78 14.08
C ASN A 119 6.22 -20.85 13.24
N GLU A 120 5.47 -21.62 12.45
CA GLU A 120 6.00 -22.64 11.53
C GLU A 120 6.26 -22.09 10.11
N GLY A 121 5.96 -20.80 9.89
CA GLY A 121 6.07 -20.13 8.59
C GLY A 121 4.71 -19.92 7.93
N VAL A 122 4.67 -19.95 6.59
CA VAL A 122 3.43 -19.75 5.83
C VAL A 122 2.62 -21.05 5.83
N ILE A 123 1.49 -21.06 6.55
CA ILE A 123 0.61 -22.23 6.67
C ILE A 123 -0.49 -22.27 5.60
N LYS A 124 -0.80 -21.12 5.00
CA LYS A 124 -1.75 -21.02 3.89
C LYS A 124 -1.36 -19.86 2.99
N SER A 125 -1.46 -20.06 1.67
CA SER A 125 -1.28 -19.00 0.69
C SER A 125 -2.20 -19.18 -0.50
N TYR A 126 -2.77 -18.09 -0.99
CA TYR A 126 -3.56 -18.08 -2.21
C TYR A 126 -3.54 -16.69 -2.86
N ASP A 127 -3.63 -16.69 -4.20
CA ASP A 127 -3.70 -15.48 -5.00
C ASP A 127 -5.15 -15.14 -5.35
N MET A 128 -5.45 -13.86 -5.43
CA MET A 128 -6.72 -13.34 -5.94
C MET A 128 -6.54 -12.01 -6.65
N SER A 129 -7.56 -11.59 -7.42
CA SER A 129 -7.59 -10.26 -8.00
C SER A 129 -7.62 -9.19 -6.90
N ALA A 130 -6.85 -8.12 -7.06
CA ALA A 130 -6.95 -6.96 -6.18
C ALA A 130 -8.09 -6.00 -6.60
N ILE A 131 -8.66 -6.20 -7.80
CA ILE A 131 -9.80 -5.43 -8.31
C ILE A 131 -11.03 -5.71 -7.45
N GLU A 132 -11.75 -4.65 -7.09
CA GLU A 132 -12.89 -4.64 -6.18
C GLU A 132 -12.58 -5.01 -4.72
N ILE A 133 -11.31 -5.13 -4.34
CA ILE A 133 -10.90 -5.31 -2.95
C ILE A 133 -10.83 -3.95 -2.26
N THR A 134 -11.87 -3.64 -1.49
CA THR A 134 -11.90 -2.51 -0.56
C THR A 134 -11.15 -2.86 0.73
N PHE A 135 -10.79 -1.85 1.52
CA PHE A 135 -10.25 -2.07 2.88
C PHE A 135 -11.20 -2.90 3.74
N GLU A 136 -12.51 -2.67 3.64
CA GLU A 136 -13.52 -3.47 4.34
C GLU A 136 -13.46 -4.95 3.95
N LYS A 137 -13.40 -5.28 2.66
CA LYS A 137 -13.24 -6.67 2.21
C LYS A 137 -11.92 -7.26 2.68
N MET A 138 -10.85 -6.45 2.70
CA MET A 138 -9.55 -6.87 3.22
C MET A 138 -9.63 -7.24 4.71
N TYR A 139 -10.32 -6.45 5.53
CA TYR A 139 -10.55 -6.77 6.95
C TYR A 139 -11.38 -8.05 7.12
N HIS A 140 -12.42 -8.24 6.32
CA HIS A 140 -13.19 -9.49 6.33
C HIS A 140 -12.32 -10.72 5.99
N ILE A 141 -11.38 -10.59 5.04
CA ILE A 141 -10.41 -11.66 4.73
C ILE A 141 -9.53 -11.94 5.95
N ILE A 142 -8.97 -10.90 6.57
CA ILE A 142 -8.11 -11.02 7.76
C ILE A 142 -8.85 -11.74 8.89
N ASP A 143 -10.08 -11.32 9.20
CA ASP A 143 -10.88 -11.91 10.27
C ASP A 143 -11.26 -13.36 9.97
N LYS A 144 -11.66 -13.65 8.71
CA LYS A 144 -11.98 -15.01 8.28
C LYS A 144 -10.79 -15.94 8.47
N GLU A 145 -9.61 -15.57 7.99
CA GLU A 145 -8.43 -16.42 8.06
C GLU A 145 -7.94 -16.59 9.51
N ARG A 146 -7.97 -15.52 10.34
CA ARG A 146 -7.62 -15.62 11.76
C ARG A 146 -8.61 -16.46 12.57
N ASN A 147 -9.90 -16.39 12.26
CA ASN A 147 -10.91 -17.22 12.93
C ASN A 147 -10.85 -18.68 12.48
N GLY A 148 -10.58 -18.93 11.19
CA GLY A 148 -10.33 -20.27 10.67
C GLY A 148 -9.12 -20.93 11.34
N TYR A 149 -8.06 -20.16 11.61
CA TYR A 149 -6.93 -20.67 12.39
C TYR A 149 -7.35 -21.08 13.81
N ARG A 150 -8.08 -20.22 14.52
CA ARG A 150 -8.53 -20.48 15.90
C ARG A 150 -9.48 -21.67 16.03
N SER A 151 -10.24 -21.99 14.99
CA SER A 151 -11.15 -23.12 14.96
C SER A 151 -10.51 -24.44 14.48
N GLY A 152 -9.21 -24.42 14.13
CA GLY A 152 -8.49 -25.60 13.62
C GLY A 152 -8.87 -25.96 12.18
N GLN A 153 -9.33 -25.00 11.39
CA GLN A 153 -9.75 -25.17 9.99
C GLN A 153 -8.63 -24.83 8.98
N LEU A 154 -7.46 -24.43 9.46
CA LEU A 154 -6.27 -24.10 8.67
C LEU A 154 -5.13 -25.08 8.97
#